data_AF-Q93RG5-F1
#
_entry.id   AF-Q93RG5-F1
#
_cell.length_a   1.000
_cell.length_b   1.000
_cell.length_c   1.000
_cell.angle_alpha   90.00
_cell.angle_beta   90.00
_cell.angle_gamma   90.00
#
_symmetry.space_group_name_H-M   'P 1'
#
loop_
_entity.id
_entity.type
_entity.pdbx_description
1 polymer ?
#
loop_
_entity_poly.entity_id
_entity_poly.type
_entity_poly.pdbx_seq_one_letter_code
_entity_poly.pdbx_strand_id
1 'polypeptide(L)'
;MGYFKKYKFDKSKFKLGLRTFKTGVAVFIVLLVFGLFGWKGLQIGALTAVFSLREDFDKSVHFGTSRILGNSIGGFYALLFFLINYLFHEQFWVTLLIVPICTSV
;
A
#
# COMPACT_ATOMS: atom_id res chain seq x y z
N MET A 1 43.24 13.99 -19.84
CA MET A 1 42.72 12.65 -19.49
C MET A 1 42.54 12.52 -17.97
N GLY A 2 41.56 13.19 -17.35
CA GLY A 2 41.49 13.20 -15.87
C GLY A 2 40.19 13.62 -15.19
N TYR A 3 39.08 13.85 -15.92
CA TYR A 3 37.85 14.38 -15.33
C TYR A 3 36.99 13.34 -14.56
N PHE A 4 37.33 12.05 -14.61
CA PHE A 4 36.51 10.97 -14.05
C PHE A 4 36.83 10.56 -12.60
N LYS A 5 37.82 11.16 -11.93
CA LYS A 5 38.26 10.71 -10.59
C LYS A 5 37.46 11.30 -9.42
N LYS A 6 36.40 12.09 -9.68
CA LYS A 6 35.67 12.87 -8.65
C LYS A 6 34.47 12.13 -8.02
N TYR A 7 34.12 10.95 -8.51
CA TYR A 7 33.02 10.13 -7.96
C TYR A 7 33.53 8.81 -7.39
N LYS A 8 34.54 8.86 -6.52
CA LYS A 8 34.82 7.71 -5.65
C LYS A 8 33.69 7.64 -4.62
N PHE A 9 32.86 6.60 -4.72
CA PHE A 9 31.81 6.29 -3.76
C PHE A 9 32.44 6.10 -2.38
N ASP A 10 32.40 7.15 -1.56
CA ASP A 10 32.97 7.18 -0.23
C ASP A 10 32.03 6.45 0.74
N LYS A 11 32.29 5.16 0.99
CA LYS A 11 31.52 4.33 1.93
C LYS A 11 31.42 4.97 3.34
N SER A 12 32.37 5.84 3.71
CA SER A 12 32.36 6.56 5.00
C SER A 12 31.26 7.62 5.09
N LYS A 13 30.84 8.19 3.94
CA LYS A 13 29.75 9.18 3.86
C LYS A 13 28.37 8.55 3.66
N PHE A 14 28.29 7.25 3.37
CA PHE A 14 27.04 6.53 3.20
C PHE A 14 26.45 6.14 4.56
N LYS A 15 26.06 7.15 5.35
CA LYS A 15 25.29 6.94 6.58
C LYS A 15 23.84 6.68 6.19
N LEU A 16 23.55 5.46 5.71
CA LEU A 16 22.18 4.98 5.56
C LEU A 16 21.50 5.10 6.93
N GLY A 17 20.55 6.02 7.05
CA GLY A 17 19.79 6.16 8.28
C GLY A 17 19.02 4.88 8.58
N LEU A 18 18.94 4.51 9.86
CA LEU A 18 18.18 3.34 10.34
C LEU A 18 16.73 3.35 9.82
N ARG A 19 16.17 4.55 9.64
CA ARG A 19 14.84 4.79 9.04
C ARG A 19 14.73 4.32 7.59
N THR A 20 15.74 4.57 6.75
CA THR A 20 15.76 4.17 5.34
C THR A 20 16.07 2.68 5.19
N PHE A 21 16.87 2.13 6.10
CA PHE A 21 17.17 0.71 6.14
C PHE A 21 15.93 -0.11 6.50
N LYS A 22 15.18 0.27 7.54
CA LYS A 22 13.96 -0.46 7.93
C LYS A 22 12.88 -0.46 6.84
N THR A 23 12.71 0.64 6.10
CA THR A 23 11.79 0.68 4.96
C THR A 23 12.28 -0.18 3.80
N GLY A 24 13.58 -0.16 3.50
CA GLY A 24 14.17 -1.05 2.49
C GLY A 24 13.96 -2.53 2.80
N VAL A 25 14.17 -2.94 4.05
CA VAL A 25 13.91 -4.31 4.51
C VAL A 25 12.43 -4.66 4.42
N ALA A 26 11.53 -3.74 4.79
CA ALA A 26 10.09 -3.97 4.68
C ALA A 26 9.65 -4.23 3.21
N VAL A 27 10.12 -3.41 2.26
CA VAL A 27 9.80 -3.60 0.84
C VAL A 27 10.41 -4.90 0.30
N PHE A 28 11.64 -5.23 0.71
CA PHE A 28 12.28 -6.48 0.33
C PHE A 28 11.46 -7.70 0.77
N ILE A 29 10.96 -7.71 2.01
CA ILE A 29 10.11 -8.80 2.52
C ILE A 29 8.82 -8.90 1.70
N VAL A 30 8.17 -7.77 1.37
CA VAL A 30 6.96 -7.78 0.52
C VAL A 30 7.25 -8.37 -0.85
N LEU A 31 8.35 -7.96 -1.50
CA LEU A 31 8.77 -8.49 -2.79
C LEU A 31 9.02 -9.99 -2.74
N LEU A 32 9.71 -10.46 -1.70
CA LEU A 32 10.02 -11.87 -1.51
C LEU A 32 8.74 -12.69 -1.34
N VAL A 33 7.83 -12.26 -0.45
CA VAL A 33 6.55 -12.95 -0.23
C VAL A 33 5.73 -12.99 -1.53
N PHE A 34 5.51 -11.85 -2.18
CA PHE A 34 4.73 -11.80 -3.42
C PHE A 34 5.38 -12.60 -4.56
N GLY A 35 6.71 -12.61 -4.64
CA GLY A 35 7.46 -13.39 -5.61
C GLY A 35 7.34 -14.89 -5.38
N LEU A 36 7.34 -15.36 -4.12
CA LEU A 36 7.16 -16.78 -3.80
C LEU A 36 5.73 -17.26 -4.04
N PHE A 37 4.73 -16.45 -3.70
CA PHE A 37 3.32 -16.83 -3.84
C PHE A 37 2.70 -16.47 -5.18
N GLY A 38 3.41 -15.75 -6.06
CA GLY A 38 2.93 -15.33 -7.37
C GLY A 38 1.70 -14.40 -7.29
N TRP A 39 1.53 -13.68 -6.18
CA TRP A 39 0.35 -12.84 -5.96
C TRP A 39 0.36 -11.58 -6.83
N LYS A 40 -0.82 -11.19 -7.33
CA LYS A 40 -1.01 -9.93 -8.05
C LYS A 40 -1.10 -8.76 -7.07
N GLY A 41 -0.73 -7.55 -7.53
CA GLY A 41 -0.84 -6.34 -6.70
C GLY A 41 0.41 -6.01 -5.87
N LEU A 42 1.58 -6.53 -6.25
CA LEU A 42 2.87 -6.26 -5.59
C LEU A 42 3.11 -4.77 -5.31
N GLN A 43 2.78 -3.89 -6.25
CA GLN A 43 2.94 -2.43 -6.10
C GLN A 43 2.07 -1.88 -4.96
N ILE A 44 0.82 -2.32 -4.87
CA ILE A 44 -0.13 -1.90 -3.83
C ILE A 44 0.32 -2.43 -2.47
N GLY A 45 0.81 -3.67 -2.42
CA GLY A 45 1.39 -4.27 -1.21
C GLY A 45 2.63 -3.52 -0.73
N ALA A 46 3.55 -3.18 -1.63
CA ALA A 46 4.77 -2.44 -1.29
C ALA A 46 4.48 -1.03 -0.79
N LEU A 47 3.58 -0.29 -1.47
CA LEU A 47 3.13 1.03 -1.01
C LEU A 47 2.45 0.94 0.36
N THR A 48 1.62 -0.08 0.57
CA THR A 48 0.95 -0.32 1.85
C THR A 48 1.97 -0.54 2.97
N ALA A 49 2.97 -1.39 2.77
CA ALA A 49 4.01 -1.63 3.76
C ALA A 49 4.82 -0.37 4.09
N VAL A 50 5.22 0.42 3.09
CA VAL A 50 5.97 1.66 3.30
C VAL A 50 5.13 2.69 4.04
N PHE A 51 3.86 2.88 3.67
CA PHE A 51 2.99 3.86 4.32
C PHE A 51 2.50 3.43 5.71
N SER A 52 2.47 2.13 6.00
CA SER A 52 2.14 1.62 7.34
C SER A 52 3.32 1.73 8.29
N LEU A 53 4.56 1.81 7.79
CA LEU A 53 5.75 1.93 8.62
C LEU A 53 5.88 3.35 9.21
N ARG A 54 5.84 3.44 10.54
CA ARG A 54 6.06 4.66 11.32
C ARG A 54 7.36 4.58 12.11
N GLU A 55 7.66 5.67 12.84
CA GLU A 55 8.86 5.74 13.69
C GLU A 55 8.83 4.66 14.76
N ASP A 56 7.70 4.53 15.46
CA ASP A 56 7.43 3.51 16.47
C ASP A 56 6.66 2.30 15.91
N PHE A 57 6.95 1.13 16.48
CA PHE A 57 6.30 -0.13 16.10
C PHE A 57 4.80 -0.14 16.41
N ASP A 58 4.40 0.26 17.62
CA ASP A 58 2.97 0.31 18.01
C ASP A 58 2.15 1.23 17.11
N LYS A 59 2.71 2.40 16.75
CA LYS A 59 2.07 3.31 15.82
C LYS A 59 1.96 2.71 14.42
N SER A 60 2.96 1.93 14.00
CA SER A 60 2.96 1.24 12.70
C SER A 60 1.87 0.16 12.64
N VAL A 61 1.71 -0.63 13.71
CA VAL A 61 0.67 -1.65 13.80
C VAL A 61 -0.72 -1.01 13.84
N HIS A 62 -0.94 0.01 14.67
CA HIS A 62 -2.23 0.71 14.71
C HIS A 62 -2.61 1.29 13.34
N PHE A 63 -1.66 1.88 12.62
CA PHE A 63 -1.91 2.39 11.26
C PHE A 63 -2.11 1.30 10.22
N GLY A 64 -1.34 0.21 10.30
CA GLY A 64 -1.53 -0.97 9.46
C GLY A 64 -2.91 -1.59 9.65
N THR A 65 -3.31 -1.83 10.90
CA THR A 65 -4.62 -2.39 11.26
C THR A 65 -5.76 -1.47 10.84
N SER A 66 -5.64 -0.15 11.05
CA SER A 66 -6.62 0.82 10.56
C SER A 66 -6.81 0.74 9.05
N ARG A 67 -5.72 0.55 8.28
CA ARG A 67 -5.80 0.36 6.82
C ARG A 67 -6.43 -0.98 6.43
N ILE A 68 -6.14 -2.06 7.15
CA ILE A 68 -6.76 -3.37 6.91
C ILE A 68 -8.27 -3.29 7.16
N LEU A 69 -8.68 -2.68 8.27
CA LEU A 69 -10.10 -2.48 8.60
C LEU A 69 -10.79 -1.60 7.55
N GLY A 70 -10.19 -0.45 7.19
CA GLY A 70 -10.73 0.44 6.16
C GLY A 70 -10.89 -0.23 4.79
N ASN A 71 -9.86 -0.94 4.31
CA ASN A 71 -9.93 -1.67 3.04
C ASN A 71 -10.93 -2.83 3.09
N SER A 72 -11.10 -3.48 4.24
CA SER A 72 -12.07 -4.58 4.40
C SER A 72 -13.50 -4.06 4.40
N ILE A 73 -13.76 -2.94 5.10
CA ILE A 73 -15.06 -2.27 5.12
C ILE A 73 -15.41 -1.75 3.71
N GLY A 74 -14.47 -1.05 3.05
CA GLY A 74 -14.66 -0.59 1.68
C GLY A 74 -14.91 -1.72 0.68
N GLY A 75 -14.17 -2.84 0.81
CA GLY A 75 -14.40 -4.04 0.00
C GLY A 75 -15.77 -4.67 0.25
N PHE A 76 -16.23 -4.69 1.49
CA PHE A 76 -17.58 -5.16 1.84
C PHE A 76 -18.68 -4.28 1.22
N TYR A 77 -18.55 -2.94 1.32
CA TYR A 77 -19.49 -2.03 0.68
C TYR A 77 -19.47 -2.14 -0.85
N ALA A 78 -18.30 -2.39 -1.46
CA ALA A 78 -18.20 -2.63 -2.90
C ALA A 78 -18.95 -3.91 -3.32
N LEU A 79 -18.86 -4.98 -2.53
CA LEU A 79 -19.65 -6.21 -2.75
C LEU A 79 -21.16 -5.94 -2.62
N LEU A 80 -21.56 -5.18 -1.60
CA LEU A 80 -22.96 -4.82 -1.37
C LEU A 80 -23.51 -3.96 -2.54
N PHE A 81 -22.72 -3.00 -3.01
CA PHE A 81 -23.02 -2.19 -4.18
C PHE A 81 -23.20 -3.03 -5.45
N PHE A 82 -22.31 -4.00 -5.67
CA PHE A 82 -22.39 -4.89 -6.84
C PHE A 82 -23.65 -5.75 -6.78
N LEU A 83 -24.03 -6.25 -5.60
CA LEU A 83 -25.26 -7.00 -5.40
C LEU A 83 -26.51 -6.15 -5.70
N ILE A 84 -26.54 -4.90 -5.24
CA ILE A 84 -27.65 -3.99 -5.52
C ILE A 84 -27.71 -3.65 -7.02
N ASN A 85 -26.59 -3.33 -7.66
CA ASN A 85 -26.59 -3.06 -9.11
C ASN A 85 -27.08 -4.25 -9.92
N TYR A 86 -26.69 -5.48 -9.54
CA TYR A 86 -27.18 -6.69 -10.17
C TYR A 86 -28.70 -6.84 -10.03
N LEU A 87 -29.26 -6.60 -8.85
CA LEU A 87 -30.72 -6.68 -8.61
C LEU A 87 -31.52 -5.62 -9.36
N PHE A 88 -30.92 -4.46 -9.60
CA PHE A 88 -31.55 -3.35 -10.32
C PHE A 88 -31.14 -3.25 -11.80
N HIS A 89 -30.56 -4.30 -12.38
CA HIS A 89 -30.17 -4.37 -13.80
C HIS A 89 -29.21 -3.26 -14.26
N GLU A 90 -28.20 -2.90 -13.45
CA GLU A 90 -27.15 -1.92 -13.82
C GLU A 90 -27.71 -0.54 -14.23
N GLN A 91 -28.86 -0.15 -13.66
CA GLN A 91 -29.48 1.13 -13.98
C GLN A 91 -28.61 2.28 -13.46
N PHE A 92 -28.31 3.23 -14.34
CA PHE A 92 -27.35 4.32 -14.07
C PHE A 92 -27.68 5.13 -12.80
N TRP A 93 -28.97 5.32 -12.48
CA TRP A 93 -29.42 6.03 -11.28
C TRP A 93 -29.00 5.35 -9.98
N VAL A 94 -28.91 4.01 -9.95
CA VAL A 94 -28.47 3.26 -8.77
C VAL A 94 -26.98 3.48 -8.53
N THR A 95 -26.19 3.49 -9.60
CA THR A 95 -24.77 3.86 -9.51
C THR A 95 -24.60 5.31 -9.06
N LEU A 96 -25.37 6.24 -9.63
CA LEU A 96 -25.27 7.67 -9.32
C LEU A 96 -25.58 7.99 -7.85
N LEU A 97 -26.54 7.30 -7.24
CA LEU A 97 -27.00 7.58 -5.88
C LEU A 97 -26.29 6.73 -4.82
N ILE A 98 -25.96 5.48 -5.12
CA ILE A 98 -25.38 4.55 -4.15
C ILE A 98 -23.85 4.65 -4.08
N VAL A 99 -23.13 4.93 -5.17
CA VAL A 99 -21.67 5.09 -5.12
C VAL A 99 -21.24 6.19 -4.13
N PRO A 100 -21.83 7.41 -4.15
CA PRO A 100 -21.48 8.46 -3.19
C PRO A 100 -21.78 8.07 -1.74
N ILE A 101 -22.90 7.39 -1.50
CA ILE A 101 -23.29 6.94 -0.15
C ILE A 101 -22.28 5.91 0.36
N CYS A 102 -21.93 4.92 -0.45
CA CYS A 102 -20.98 3.87 -0.09
C CYS A 102 -19.53 4.38 0.06
N THR A 103 -19.16 5.45 -0.66
CA THR A 103 -17.82 6.05 -0.56
C THR A 103 -17.70 7.12 0.53
N SER A 104 -18.82 7.59 1.08
CA SER A 104 -18.86 8.58 2.16
C SER A 104 -18.74 8.00 3.58
N VAL A 105 -18.61 6.68 3.71
CA VAL A 105 -18.34 5.93 4.96
C VAL A 105 -16.84 5.69 5.12
#